data_AF-A0A2N2EZC9-F1
#
_entry.id   AF-A0A2N2EZC9-F1
#
_cell.length_a   1.000
_cell.length_b   1.000
_cell.length_c   1.000
_cell.angle_alpha   90.00
_cell.angle_beta   90.00
_cell.angle_gamma   90.00
#
_symmetry.space_group_name_H-M   'P 1'
#
loop_
_entity.id
_entity.type
_entity.pdbx_description
1 polymer ?
#
loop_
_entity_poly.entity_id
_entity_poly.type
_entity_poly.pdbx_seq_one_letter_code
_entity_poly.pdbx_strand_id
1 'polypeptide(L)'
;MVKNMNGGHYFNSVAKEQVLAVLEKNGMLPPDKTYERVVKNKIALGQKLWDTVIGDAIGQELREFCETSIKERGRFYHIEHIPRYAAFGHDIADCFCRLFGVSENTASDIAAAGALLNSYAALFDKICDDYTELRPHLMRRCSPEILSRAASLTLSDTKPFFRLKENDAPLVKIVVLLIREYFNRCAAILDCSGGDKIRAEFQNTVSLLYKSELTSINLTFAARMSGKSVYKILRNKSSLLIWLLVLPCLSPPARKCGGKLSRLKEAVLDLGDVFWILDDIVDSSEDLSCVRWGYPTLQFTGRVFLENRDCASILDDMLNRGIISSAAENMCIKYRNAKRELEKMTHNIVDFDKIFLPWFRMWIDSTGCAYFRE
;
A
#
# COMPACT_ATOMS: atom_id res chain seq x y z
N MET A 1 2.65 33.10 13.95
CA MET A 1 1.46 32.48 14.56
C MET A 1 0.38 32.37 13.49
N VAL A 2 0.37 31.25 12.75
CA VAL A 2 -0.64 30.95 11.73
C VAL A 2 -1.85 30.35 12.46
N LYS A 3 -3.04 30.91 12.25
CA LYS A 3 -4.30 30.34 12.76
C LYS A 3 -4.43 28.91 12.22
N ASN A 4 -4.51 27.93 13.12
CA ASN A 4 -4.84 26.55 12.80
C ASN A 4 -6.15 26.54 11.99
N MET A 5 -6.04 26.12 10.73
CA MET A 5 -7.16 26.06 9.81
C MET A 5 -8.10 24.92 10.23
N ASN A 6 -9.29 25.28 10.70
CA ASN A 6 -10.47 24.39 10.72
C ASN A 6 -10.90 23.93 9.30
N GLY A 7 -10.18 24.32 8.24
CA GLY A 7 -10.45 23.96 6.84
C GLY A 7 -10.15 22.51 6.49
N GLY A 8 -9.19 21.84 7.14
CA GLY A 8 -8.89 20.43 6.88
C GLY A 8 -10.05 19.49 7.25
N HIS A 9 -10.72 19.75 8.37
CA HIS A 9 -11.89 18.98 8.80
C HIS A 9 -13.10 19.19 7.87
N TYR A 10 -13.31 20.42 7.40
CA TYR A 10 -14.38 20.73 6.45
C TYR A 10 -14.15 20.06 5.10
N PHE A 11 -12.94 20.15 4.54
CA PHE A 11 -12.59 19.49 3.29
C PHE A 11 -12.78 17.98 3.38
N ASN A 12 -12.25 17.35 4.44
CA ASN A 12 -12.40 15.92 4.62
C ASN A 12 -13.88 15.50 4.71
N SER A 13 -14.75 16.33 5.27
CA SER A 13 -16.19 16.04 5.31
C SER A 13 -16.85 16.09 3.92
N VAL A 14 -16.63 17.15 3.14
CA VAL A 14 -17.25 17.32 1.81
C VAL A 14 -16.68 16.32 0.80
N ALA A 15 -15.35 16.13 0.79
CA ALA A 15 -14.70 15.14 -0.07
C ALA A 15 -15.20 13.73 0.28
N LYS A 16 -15.28 13.39 1.58
CA LYS A 16 -15.84 12.11 2.04
C LYS A 16 -17.27 11.90 1.55
N GLU A 17 -18.14 12.91 1.68
CA GLU A 17 -19.53 12.82 1.21
C GLU A 17 -19.60 12.59 -0.31
N GLN A 18 -18.80 13.31 -1.09
CA GLN A 18 -18.73 13.11 -2.55
C GLN A 18 -18.29 11.70 -2.91
N VAL A 19 -17.25 11.18 -2.26
CA VAL A 19 -16.75 9.82 -2.50
C VAL A 19 -17.79 8.78 -2.10
N LEU A 20 -18.38 8.89 -0.91
CA LEU A 20 -19.41 7.96 -0.44
C LEU A 20 -20.62 7.93 -1.38
N ALA A 21 -21.09 9.09 -1.86
CA ALA A 21 -22.18 9.17 -2.82
C ALA A 21 -21.85 8.46 -4.14
N VAL A 22 -20.61 8.61 -4.64
CA VAL A 22 -20.14 7.91 -5.84
C VAL A 22 -20.08 6.39 -5.59
N LEU A 23 -19.55 5.95 -4.46
CA LEU A 23 -19.47 4.52 -4.12
C LEU A 23 -20.85 3.89 -3.96
N GLU A 24 -21.78 4.57 -3.29
CA GLU A 24 -23.16 4.12 -3.11
C GLU A 24 -23.86 3.96 -4.46
N LYS A 25 -23.79 4.98 -5.32
CA LYS A 25 -24.35 4.95 -6.68
C LYS A 25 -23.80 3.80 -7.52
N ASN A 26 -22.55 3.37 -7.28
CA ASN A 26 -21.91 2.28 -8.00
C ASN A 26 -22.02 0.92 -7.29
N GLY A 27 -22.74 0.82 -6.16
CA GLY A 27 -22.88 -0.43 -5.39
C GLY A 27 -21.58 -0.91 -4.76
N MET A 28 -20.66 0.00 -4.44
CA MET A 28 -19.32 -0.28 -3.89
C MET A 28 -19.23 -0.04 -2.37
N LEU A 29 -20.36 0.13 -1.70
CA LEU A 29 -20.41 0.16 -0.24
C LEU A 29 -20.96 -1.18 0.30
N PRO A 30 -20.30 -1.80 1.29
CA PRO A 30 -20.85 -2.95 1.97
C PRO A 30 -22.04 -2.53 2.86
N PRO A 31 -23.05 -3.41 3.06
CA PRO A 31 -24.13 -3.15 4.02
C PRO A 31 -23.58 -2.91 5.44
N ASP A 32 -24.16 -1.99 6.21
CA ASP A 32 -23.63 -1.55 7.51
C ASP A 32 -23.36 -2.69 8.50
N LYS A 33 -24.32 -3.58 8.71
CA LYS A 33 -24.15 -4.75 9.60
C LYS A 33 -23.02 -5.67 9.15
N THR A 34 -22.82 -5.80 7.84
CA THR A 34 -21.73 -6.60 7.28
C THR A 34 -20.40 -5.87 7.49
N TYR A 35 -20.38 -4.56 7.28
CA TYR A 35 -19.22 -3.71 7.47
C TYR A 35 -18.68 -3.78 8.90
N GLU A 36 -19.49 -3.49 9.92
CA GLU A 36 -19.08 -3.49 11.33
C GLU A 36 -18.45 -4.82 11.75
N ARG A 37 -19.08 -5.92 11.36
CA ARG A 37 -18.57 -7.27 11.63
C ARG A 37 -17.23 -7.51 10.94
N VAL A 38 -17.10 -7.10 9.67
CA VAL A 38 -15.85 -7.28 8.92
C VAL A 38 -14.74 -6.43 9.54
N VAL A 39 -15.00 -5.17 9.89
CA VAL A 39 -14.04 -4.28 10.56
C VAL A 39 -13.52 -4.92 11.85
N LYS A 40 -14.41 -5.42 12.71
CA LYS A 40 -14.02 -6.12 13.94
C LYS A 40 -13.10 -7.31 13.66
N ASN A 41 -13.41 -8.09 12.63
CA ASN A 41 -12.58 -9.23 12.23
C ASN A 41 -11.22 -8.79 11.67
N LYS A 42 -11.15 -7.68 10.92
CA LYS A 42 -9.88 -7.13 10.40
C LYS A 42 -8.99 -6.59 11.51
N ILE A 43 -9.56 -5.93 12.52
CA ILE A 43 -8.83 -5.47 13.72
C ILE A 43 -8.25 -6.68 14.46
N ALA A 44 -9.07 -7.71 14.72
CA ALA A 44 -8.63 -8.92 15.40
C ALA A 44 -7.54 -9.66 14.61
N LEU A 45 -7.68 -9.75 13.28
CA LEU A 45 -6.64 -10.30 12.40
C LEU A 45 -5.34 -9.51 12.49
N GLY A 46 -5.43 -8.18 12.42
CA GLY A 46 -4.28 -7.29 12.52
C GLY A 46 -3.52 -7.47 13.82
N GLN A 47 -4.23 -7.55 14.94
CA GLN A 47 -3.62 -7.79 16.25
C GLN A 47 -2.94 -9.17 16.30
N LYS A 48 -3.60 -10.21 15.79
CA LYS A 48 -3.00 -11.55 15.71
C LYS A 48 -1.71 -11.54 14.87
N LEU A 49 -1.70 -10.86 13.73
CA LEU A 49 -0.52 -10.72 12.86
C LEU A 49 0.59 -9.90 13.52
N TRP A 50 0.23 -8.86 14.28
CA TRP A 50 1.17 -8.10 15.10
C TRP A 50 1.87 -9.01 16.13
N ASP A 51 1.08 -9.81 16.84
CA ASP A 51 1.58 -10.66 17.94
C ASP A 51 2.43 -11.83 17.45
N THR A 52 2.23 -12.27 16.21
CA THR A 52 2.89 -13.45 15.62
C THR A 52 3.85 -13.03 14.51
N VAL A 53 3.35 -12.78 13.31
CA VAL A 53 4.17 -12.54 12.11
C VAL A 53 5.10 -11.34 12.26
N ILE A 54 4.57 -10.19 12.69
CA ILE A 54 5.37 -8.96 12.82
C ILE A 54 6.27 -9.02 14.05
N GLY A 55 5.72 -9.41 15.20
CA GLY A 55 6.44 -9.54 16.47
C GLY A 55 7.63 -10.50 16.37
N ASP A 56 7.44 -11.66 15.76
CA ASP A 56 8.51 -12.64 15.53
C ASP A 56 9.61 -12.09 14.60
N ALA A 57 9.22 -11.30 13.59
CA ALA A 57 10.17 -10.73 12.63
C ALA A 57 11.08 -9.66 13.25
N ILE A 58 10.53 -8.80 14.12
CA ILE A 58 11.27 -7.69 14.73
C ILE A 58 11.93 -8.04 16.06
N GLY A 59 11.44 -9.08 16.74
CA GLY A 59 11.94 -9.53 18.03
C GLY A 59 11.44 -8.69 19.22
N GLN A 60 11.63 -9.23 20.42
CA GLN A 60 11.05 -8.72 21.67
C GLN A 60 11.46 -7.27 21.99
N GLU A 61 12.75 -6.95 21.86
CA GLU A 61 13.27 -5.61 22.19
C GLU A 61 12.58 -4.50 21.35
N LEU A 62 12.47 -4.70 20.04
CA LEU A 62 11.84 -3.72 19.15
C LEU A 62 10.31 -3.70 19.30
N ARG A 63 9.71 -4.82 19.70
CA ARG A 63 8.29 -4.88 20.07
C ARG A 63 8.00 -4.03 21.31
N GLU A 64 8.82 -4.13 22.36
CA GLU A 64 8.69 -3.31 23.57
C GLU A 64 8.87 -1.82 23.27
N PHE A 65 9.81 -1.47 22.37
CA PHE A 65 9.95 -0.11 21.87
C PHE A 65 8.67 0.40 21.18
N CYS A 66 8.02 -0.44 20.36
CA CYS A 66 6.77 -0.08 19.69
C CYS A 66 5.65 0.16 20.70
N GLU A 67 5.47 -0.74 21.65
CA GLU A 67 4.43 -0.64 22.69
C GLU A 67 4.62 0.60 23.57
N THR A 68 5.87 0.93 23.91
CA THR A 68 6.20 2.15 24.65
C THR A 68 5.91 3.39 23.81
N SER A 69 6.34 3.41 22.54
CA SER A 69 6.09 4.53 21.62
C SER A 69 4.59 4.81 21.43
N ILE A 70 3.76 3.76 21.38
CA ILE A 70 2.30 3.88 21.28
C ILE A 70 1.72 4.48 22.58
N LYS A 71 2.07 3.91 23.75
CA LYS A 71 1.53 4.36 25.04
C LYS A 71 1.89 5.80 25.37
N GLU A 72 3.11 6.20 25.07
CA GLU A 72 3.61 7.55 25.36
C GLU A 72 3.17 8.59 24.31
N ARG A 73 2.41 8.16 23.28
CA ARG A 73 2.14 8.96 22.08
C ARG A 73 3.43 9.60 21.56
N GLY A 74 4.49 8.80 21.56
CA GLY A 74 5.84 9.23 21.23
C GLY A 74 5.97 9.67 19.77
N ARG A 75 7.18 10.07 19.39
CA ARG A 75 7.52 10.56 18.04
C ARG A 75 7.06 9.63 16.90
N PHE A 76 6.89 8.33 17.16
CA PHE A 76 6.59 7.30 16.16
C PHE A 76 5.18 6.72 16.27
N TYR A 77 4.16 7.55 16.52
CA TYR A 77 2.78 7.10 16.74
C TYR A 77 2.21 6.23 15.60
N HIS A 78 2.65 6.42 14.34
CA HIS A 78 2.24 5.61 13.19
C HIS A 78 2.49 4.09 13.34
N ILE A 79 3.36 3.68 14.27
CA ILE A 79 3.55 2.27 14.63
C ILE A 79 2.23 1.63 15.09
N GLU A 80 1.30 2.39 15.67
CA GLU A 80 -0.01 1.90 16.09
C GLU A 80 -0.87 1.36 14.92
N HIS A 81 -0.56 1.76 13.68
CA HIS A 81 -1.30 1.34 12.49
C HIS A 81 -0.73 0.05 11.86
N ILE A 82 0.42 -0.46 12.31
CA ILE A 82 1.03 -1.69 11.78
C ILE A 82 0.04 -2.87 11.76
N PRO A 83 -0.76 -3.15 12.81
CA PRO A 83 -1.79 -4.19 12.77
C PRO A 83 -2.73 -4.07 11.56
N ARG A 84 -3.16 -2.84 11.22
CA ARG A 84 -4.04 -2.57 10.09
C ARG A 84 -3.32 -2.81 8.76
N TYR A 85 -2.08 -2.35 8.62
CA TYR A 85 -1.27 -2.58 7.43
C TYR A 85 -1.03 -4.07 7.20
N ALA A 86 -0.74 -4.82 8.27
CA ALA A 86 -0.56 -6.26 8.24
C ALA A 86 -1.83 -6.98 7.78
N ALA A 87 -3.00 -6.65 8.36
CA ALA A 87 -4.28 -7.25 7.98
C ALA A 87 -4.62 -7.00 6.51
N PHE A 88 -4.38 -5.78 6.02
CA PHE A 88 -4.61 -5.44 4.61
C PHE A 88 -3.75 -6.30 3.69
N GLY A 89 -2.43 -6.29 3.87
CA GLY A 89 -1.51 -7.08 3.03
C GLY A 89 -1.82 -8.58 3.07
N HIS A 90 -2.18 -9.10 4.24
CA HIS A 90 -2.60 -10.49 4.42
C HIS A 90 -3.84 -10.83 3.60
N ASP A 91 -4.91 -10.03 3.71
CA ASP A 91 -6.17 -10.29 3.00
C ASP A 91 -6.02 -10.28 1.48
N ILE A 92 -5.21 -9.35 0.95
CA ILE A 92 -4.95 -9.28 -0.48
C ILE A 92 -4.23 -10.55 -0.94
N ALA A 93 -3.14 -10.93 -0.27
CA ALA A 93 -2.39 -12.13 -0.60
C ALA A 93 -3.24 -13.41 -0.46
N ASP A 94 -4.04 -13.54 0.60
CA ASP A 94 -4.99 -14.65 0.80
C ASP A 94 -6.07 -14.70 -0.30
N CYS A 95 -6.62 -13.54 -0.68
CA CYS A 95 -7.57 -13.45 -1.80
C CYS A 95 -7.00 -14.05 -3.09
N PHE A 96 -5.76 -13.69 -3.42
CA PHE A 96 -5.09 -14.22 -4.62
C PHE A 96 -4.68 -15.70 -4.46
N CYS A 97 -4.31 -16.15 -3.26
CA CYS A 97 -4.10 -17.57 -2.99
C CYS A 97 -5.36 -18.40 -3.29
N ARG A 98 -6.53 -17.94 -2.83
CA ARG A 98 -7.83 -18.56 -3.14
C ARG A 98 -8.15 -18.50 -4.64
N LEU A 99 -7.89 -17.36 -5.27
CA LEU A 99 -8.10 -17.16 -6.71
C LEU A 99 -7.32 -18.19 -7.53
N PHE A 100 -6.05 -18.42 -7.18
CA PHE A 100 -5.17 -19.34 -7.90
C PHE A 100 -5.22 -20.79 -7.38
N GLY A 101 -6.00 -21.06 -6.33
CA GLY A 101 -6.14 -22.40 -5.74
C GLY A 101 -4.82 -22.90 -5.14
N VAL A 102 -4.08 -22.02 -4.47
CA VAL A 102 -2.88 -22.36 -3.73
C VAL A 102 -3.27 -23.25 -2.54
N SER A 103 -2.45 -24.26 -2.21
CA SER A 103 -2.68 -25.14 -1.07
C SER A 103 -2.71 -24.36 0.24
N GLU A 104 -3.49 -24.82 1.21
CA GLU A 104 -3.72 -24.10 2.47
C GLU A 104 -2.42 -23.73 3.21
N ASN A 105 -1.47 -24.67 3.32
CA ASN A 105 -0.18 -24.43 3.96
C ASN A 105 0.61 -23.31 3.27
N THR A 106 0.74 -23.38 1.94
CA THR A 106 1.47 -22.37 1.17
C THR A 106 0.71 -21.03 1.13
N ALA A 107 -0.62 -21.06 1.14
CA ALA A 107 -1.46 -19.88 1.19
C ALA A 107 -1.25 -19.10 2.50
N SER A 108 -1.15 -19.80 3.63
CA SER A 108 -0.86 -19.18 4.93
C SER A 108 0.50 -18.47 4.93
N ASP A 109 1.54 -19.10 4.36
CA ASP A 109 2.87 -18.49 4.27
C ASP A 109 2.91 -17.27 3.35
N ILE A 110 2.20 -17.32 2.21
CA ILE A 110 2.08 -16.20 1.29
C ILE A 110 1.29 -15.05 1.93
N ALA A 111 0.20 -15.35 2.64
CA ALA A 111 -0.59 -14.34 3.33
C ALA A 111 0.22 -13.65 4.45
N ALA A 112 1.02 -14.41 5.20
CA ALA A 112 1.98 -13.85 6.17
C ALA A 112 3.05 -12.99 5.50
N ALA A 113 3.60 -13.41 4.35
CA ALA A 113 4.51 -12.58 3.56
C ALA A 113 3.82 -11.28 3.10
N GLY A 114 2.55 -11.33 2.73
CA GLY A 114 1.78 -10.15 2.37
C GLY A 114 1.59 -9.17 3.54
N ALA A 115 1.39 -9.68 4.75
CA ALA A 115 1.34 -8.86 5.96
C ALA A 115 2.65 -8.09 6.19
N LEU A 116 3.79 -8.76 6.03
CA LEU A 116 5.13 -8.15 6.15
C LEU A 116 5.35 -7.08 5.07
N LEU A 117 5.02 -7.41 3.82
CA LEU A 117 5.18 -6.51 2.67
C LEU A 117 4.48 -5.16 2.90
N ASN A 118 3.18 -5.21 3.19
CA ASN A 118 2.41 -4.00 3.34
C ASN A 118 2.81 -3.20 4.60
N SER A 119 3.16 -3.90 5.68
CA SER A 119 3.63 -3.25 6.91
C SER A 119 4.95 -2.51 6.71
N TYR A 120 5.94 -3.14 6.08
CA TYR A 120 7.21 -2.45 5.83
C TYR A 120 7.05 -1.34 4.81
N ALA A 121 6.21 -1.52 3.77
CA ALA A 121 6.01 -0.51 2.74
C ALA A 121 5.41 0.77 3.34
N ALA A 122 4.39 0.63 4.18
CA ALA A 122 3.78 1.77 4.88
C ALA A 122 4.77 2.47 5.82
N LEU A 123 5.56 1.72 6.60
CA LEU A 123 6.57 2.33 7.48
C LEU A 123 7.74 2.96 6.71
N PHE A 124 8.13 2.36 5.59
CA PHE A 124 9.14 2.90 4.69
C PHE A 124 8.70 4.24 4.13
N ASP A 125 7.45 4.31 3.67
CA ASP A 125 6.82 5.53 3.17
C ASP A 125 6.76 6.61 4.26
N LYS A 126 6.34 6.26 5.49
CA LYS A 126 6.39 7.18 6.64
C LYS A 126 7.78 7.69 6.99
N ILE A 127 8.83 6.87 6.89
CA ILE A 127 10.21 7.35 7.04
C ILE A 127 10.58 8.30 5.90
N CYS A 128 10.16 8.00 4.68
CA CYS A 128 10.43 8.86 3.54
C CYS A 128 9.73 10.20 3.70
N ASP A 129 8.48 10.23 4.15
CA ASP A 129 7.64 11.43 4.08
C ASP A 129 7.65 12.25 5.37
N ASP A 130 7.60 11.58 6.52
CA ASP A 130 7.35 12.23 7.81
C ASP A 130 8.60 12.25 8.72
N TYR A 131 9.48 11.23 8.61
CA TYR A 131 10.73 11.13 9.38
C TYR A 131 11.96 11.33 8.49
N THR A 132 11.99 12.45 7.77
CA THR A 132 12.99 12.73 6.72
C THR A 132 14.45 12.68 7.22
N GLU A 133 14.69 12.88 8.51
CA GLU A 133 16.00 12.71 9.15
C GLU A 133 16.48 11.24 9.17
N LEU A 134 15.56 10.28 9.21
CA LEU A 134 15.83 8.85 9.15
C LEU A 134 15.99 8.34 7.71
N ARG A 135 15.47 9.09 6.72
CA ARG A 135 15.49 8.71 5.30
C ARG A 135 16.89 8.32 4.81
N PRO A 136 17.99 9.09 5.03
CA PRO A 136 19.32 8.68 4.57
C PRO A 136 19.83 7.39 5.22
N HIS A 137 19.41 7.11 6.46
CA HIS A 137 19.76 5.88 7.15
C HIS A 137 19.06 4.69 6.50
N LEU A 138 17.75 4.81 6.23
CA LEU A 138 16.97 3.80 5.55
C LEU A 138 17.49 3.50 4.13
N MET A 139 17.74 4.54 3.32
CA MET A 139 18.21 4.36 1.94
C MET A 139 19.57 3.64 1.85
N ARG A 140 20.46 3.85 2.84
CA ARG A 140 21.74 3.10 2.91
C ARG A 140 21.54 1.62 3.21
N ARG A 141 20.45 1.24 3.89
CA ARG A 141 20.12 -0.16 4.22
C ARG A 141 19.36 -0.88 3.12
N CYS A 142 18.61 -0.11 2.34
CA CYS A 142 17.72 -0.62 1.32
C CYS A 142 18.14 -0.14 -0.07
N SER A 143 19.45 -0.07 -0.35
CA SER A 143 19.94 0.41 -1.65
C SER A 143 19.43 -0.46 -2.81
N PRO A 144 19.38 0.06 -4.06
CA PRO A 144 18.98 -0.73 -5.21
C PRO A 144 19.75 -2.05 -5.34
N GLU A 145 21.05 -2.02 -5.03
CA GLU A 145 21.94 -3.18 -5.10
C GLU A 145 21.58 -4.21 -4.03
N ILE A 146 21.28 -3.76 -2.81
CA ILE A 146 20.87 -4.65 -1.71
C ILE A 146 19.52 -5.29 -2.01
N LEU A 147 18.54 -4.51 -2.46
CA LEU A 147 17.19 -5.02 -2.74
C LEU A 147 17.15 -5.93 -3.98
N SER A 148 17.87 -5.57 -5.04
CA SER A 148 18.00 -6.40 -6.24
C SER A 148 18.66 -7.74 -5.91
N ARG A 149 19.75 -7.69 -5.12
CA ARG A 149 20.40 -8.90 -4.63
C ARG A 149 19.48 -9.71 -3.72
N ALA A 150 18.79 -9.09 -2.77
CA ALA A 150 17.82 -9.78 -1.92
C ALA A 150 16.74 -10.51 -2.72
N ALA A 151 16.23 -9.87 -3.78
CA ALA A 151 15.24 -10.45 -4.67
C ALA A 151 15.80 -11.59 -5.56
N SER A 152 17.13 -11.69 -5.70
CA SER A 152 17.77 -12.71 -6.53
C SER A 152 18.17 -14.00 -5.83
N LEU A 153 18.11 -14.04 -4.51
CA LEU A 153 18.70 -15.12 -3.73
C LEU A 153 17.75 -16.29 -3.53
N THR A 154 18.36 -17.46 -3.33
CA THR A 154 17.75 -18.63 -2.71
C THR A 154 17.86 -18.52 -1.19
N LEU A 155 17.09 -19.32 -0.46
CA LEU A 155 17.02 -19.35 1.02
C LEU A 155 18.38 -19.38 1.73
N SER A 156 19.40 -20.02 1.14
CA SER A 156 20.75 -20.15 1.72
C SER A 156 21.49 -18.80 1.82
N ASP A 157 21.11 -17.82 1.00
CA ASP A 157 21.98 -16.68 0.74
C ASP A 157 21.43 -15.34 1.28
N THR A 158 20.20 -15.27 1.80
CA THR A 158 19.52 -13.99 2.13
C THR A 158 20.04 -13.26 3.38
N LYS A 159 20.55 -13.99 4.39
CA LYS A 159 20.98 -13.43 5.69
C LYS A 159 22.15 -12.41 5.69
N PRO A 160 23.14 -12.43 4.78
CA PRO A 160 24.29 -11.53 4.85
C PRO A 160 23.99 -10.06 4.56
N PHE A 161 22.86 -9.73 3.90
CA PHE A 161 22.65 -8.41 3.27
C PHE A 161 21.92 -7.40 4.15
N PHE A 162 20.97 -7.86 4.96
CA PHE A 162 20.22 -7.00 5.88
C PHE A 162 20.85 -7.02 7.29
N ARG A 163 22.13 -6.64 7.38
CA ARG A 163 22.82 -6.49 8.66
C ARG A 163 22.45 -5.16 9.30
N LEU A 164 21.87 -5.22 10.49
CA LEU A 164 21.66 -4.06 11.35
C LEU A 164 23.04 -3.51 11.78
N LYS A 165 23.16 -2.18 11.94
CA LYS A 165 24.23 -1.62 12.80
C LYS A 165 23.62 -1.23 14.13
N GLU A 166 24.46 -1.27 15.15
CA GLU A 166 24.13 -0.89 16.52
C GLU A 166 23.45 0.49 16.60
N ASN A 167 24.01 1.47 15.87
CA ASN A 167 23.55 2.86 15.84
C ASN A 167 22.37 3.13 14.88
N ASP A 168 21.74 2.11 14.28
CA ASP A 168 20.51 2.34 13.50
C ASP A 168 19.37 2.74 14.45
N ALA A 169 18.58 3.74 14.06
CA ALA A 169 17.37 4.11 14.79
C ALA A 169 16.39 2.92 14.85
N PRO A 170 15.63 2.74 15.94
CA PRO A 170 14.71 1.60 16.11
C PRO A 170 13.74 1.42 14.94
N LEU A 171 13.13 2.51 14.45
CA LEU A 171 12.21 2.44 13.32
C LEU A 171 12.89 1.96 12.01
N VAL A 172 14.14 2.36 11.77
CA VAL A 172 14.94 1.85 10.64
C VAL A 172 15.23 0.36 10.81
N LYS A 173 15.57 -0.08 12.04
CA LYS A 173 15.78 -1.51 12.34
C LYS A 173 14.52 -2.33 12.07
N ILE A 174 13.36 -1.85 12.53
CA ILE A 174 12.04 -2.48 12.29
C ILE A 174 11.81 -2.68 10.79
N VAL A 175 11.90 -1.61 9.98
CA VAL A 175 11.66 -1.71 8.53
C VAL A 175 12.63 -2.69 7.86
N VAL A 176 13.93 -2.63 8.19
CA VAL A 176 14.94 -3.54 7.62
C VAL A 176 14.67 -5.00 7.99
N LEU A 177 14.23 -5.28 9.22
CA LEU A 177 13.90 -6.63 9.67
C LEU A 177 12.66 -7.19 8.97
N LEU A 178 11.62 -6.37 8.80
CA LEU A 178 10.41 -6.77 8.06
C LEU A 178 10.72 -7.04 6.59
N ILE A 179 11.53 -6.19 5.95
CA ILE A 179 12.00 -6.41 4.58
C ILE A 179 12.75 -7.74 4.49
N ARG A 180 13.71 -7.97 5.40
CA ARG A 180 14.50 -9.21 5.44
C ARG A 180 13.59 -10.44 5.55
N GLU A 181 12.64 -10.42 6.47
CA GLU A 181 11.74 -11.54 6.70
C GLU A 181 10.79 -11.78 5.52
N TYR A 182 10.30 -10.72 4.89
CA TYR A 182 9.54 -10.82 3.65
C TYR A 182 10.34 -11.52 2.54
N PHE A 183 11.59 -11.08 2.29
CA PHE A 183 12.43 -11.71 1.27
C PHE A 183 12.76 -13.16 1.61
N ASN A 184 12.99 -13.51 2.89
CA ASN A 184 13.21 -14.89 3.31
C ASN A 184 12.02 -15.80 2.98
N ARG A 185 10.80 -15.35 3.30
CA ARG A 185 9.56 -16.11 3.01
C ARG A 185 9.33 -16.25 1.51
N CYS A 186 9.48 -15.17 0.76
CA CYS A 186 9.36 -15.20 -0.69
C CYS A 186 10.41 -16.13 -1.33
N ALA A 187 11.65 -16.12 -0.86
CA ALA A 187 12.69 -17.05 -1.33
C ALA A 187 12.27 -18.50 -1.06
N ALA A 188 11.75 -18.81 0.12
CA ALA A 188 11.26 -20.15 0.46
C ALA A 188 10.13 -20.63 -0.48
N ILE A 189 9.14 -19.76 -0.71
CA ILE A 189 8.00 -20.07 -1.58
C ILE A 189 8.44 -20.27 -3.04
N LEU A 190 9.36 -19.44 -3.53
CA LEU A 190 9.83 -19.47 -4.92
C LEU A 190 10.85 -20.59 -5.21
N ASP A 191 11.65 -20.99 -4.21
CA ASP A 191 12.63 -22.09 -4.34
C ASP A 191 11.92 -23.45 -4.49
N CYS A 192 10.85 -23.67 -3.73
CA CYS A 192 10.08 -24.93 -3.79
C CYS A 192 9.34 -25.17 -5.11
N SER A 193 9.18 -24.14 -5.96
CA SER A 193 8.30 -24.20 -7.13
C SER A 193 9.01 -24.18 -8.49
N GLY A 194 10.34 -24.02 -8.54
CA GLY A 194 11.11 -23.94 -9.80
C GLY A 194 10.74 -22.75 -10.69
N GLY A 195 10.34 -21.63 -10.08
CA GLY A 195 9.69 -20.50 -10.76
C GLY A 195 10.63 -19.42 -11.30
N ASP A 196 11.66 -19.74 -12.09
CA ASP A 196 12.67 -18.76 -12.55
C ASP A 196 12.08 -17.51 -13.21
N LYS A 197 11.02 -17.66 -14.01
CA LYS A 197 10.31 -16.53 -14.64
C LYS A 197 9.63 -15.61 -13.62
N ILE A 198 9.01 -16.20 -12.59
CA ILE A 198 8.36 -15.44 -11.51
C ILE A 198 9.41 -14.75 -10.65
N ARG A 199 10.55 -15.40 -10.40
CA ARG A 199 11.69 -14.80 -9.69
C ARG A 199 12.27 -13.60 -10.45
N ALA A 200 12.46 -13.72 -11.76
CA ALA A 200 12.91 -12.59 -12.59
C ALA A 200 11.90 -11.42 -12.56
N GLU A 201 10.60 -11.72 -12.66
CA GLU A 201 9.55 -10.70 -12.56
C GLU A 201 9.51 -10.03 -11.17
N PHE A 202 9.75 -10.81 -10.11
CA PHE A 202 9.86 -10.31 -8.74
C PHE A 202 11.04 -9.34 -8.58
N GLN A 203 12.23 -9.72 -9.03
CA GLN A 203 13.42 -8.84 -9.04
C GLN A 203 13.19 -7.53 -9.79
N ASN A 204 12.61 -7.64 -11.00
CA ASN A 204 12.29 -6.48 -11.83
C ASN A 204 11.27 -5.55 -11.14
N THR A 205 10.25 -6.14 -10.51
CA THR A 205 9.19 -5.39 -9.82
C THR A 205 9.75 -4.67 -8.60
N VAL A 206 10.53 -5.33 -7.74
CA VAL A 206 11.21 -4.71 -6.58
C VAL A 206 12.09 -3.54 -7.03
N SER A 207 12.90 -3.75 -8.07
CA SER A 207 13.80 -2.72 -8.59
C SER A 207 13.03 -1.51 -9.15
N LEU A 208 11.93 -1.75 -9.86
CA LEU A 208 11.12 -0.69 -10.45
C LEU A 208 10.33 0.09 -9.38
N LEU A 209 9.80 -0.62 -8.38
CA LEU A 209 9.11 -0.03 -7.24
C LEU A 209 10.06 0.92 -6.48
N TYR A 210 11.25 0.44 -6.11
CA TYR A 210 12.23 1.24 -5.38
C TYR A 210 12.72 2.47 -6.17
N LYS A 211 12.95 2.33 -7.49
CA LYS A 211 13.29 3.47 -8.34
C LYS A 211 12.17 4.50 -8.40
N SER A 212 10.92 4.04 -8.44
CA SER A 212 9.75 4.92 -8.47
C SER A 212 9.57 5.64 -7.13
N GLU A 213 9.82 4.95 -6.01
CA GLU A 213 9.86 5.53 -4.67
C GLU A 213 10.88 6.68 -4.58
N LEU A 214 12.15 6.41 -4.91
CA LEU A 214 13.21 7.42 -4.92
C LEU A 214 12.90 8.63 -5.82
N THR A 215 12.27 8.37 -6.95
CA THR A 215 11.89 9.44 -7.88
C THR A 215 10.74 10.27 -7.29
N SER A 216 9.75 9.63 -6.67
CA SER A 216 8.59 10.29 -6.06
C SER A 216 8.98 11.22 -4.91
N ILE A 217 9.97 10.83 -4.10
CA ILE A 217 10.47 11.63 -2.97
C ILE A 217 10.95 13.02 -3.39
N ASN A 218 11.45 13.15 -4.62
CA ASN A 218 11.97 14.41 -5.17
C ASN A 218 10.94 15.12 -6.07
N LEU A 219 9.71 14.60 -6.16
CA LEU A 219 8.70 15.07 -7.09
C LEU A 219 7.79 16.10 -6.42
N THR A 220 7.95 17.36 -6.81
CA THR A 220 7.11 18.48 -6.34
C THR A 220 6.34 19.10 -7.52
N PHE A 221 5.36 19.97 -7.25
CA PHE A 221 4.64 20.69 -8.33
C PHE A 221 5.57 21.50 -9.25
N ALA A 222 6.70 21.97 -8.74
CA ALA A 222 7.69 22.73 -9.52
C ALA A 222 8.59 21.85 -10.40
N ALA A 223 8.52 20.52 -10.27
CA ALA A 223 9.31 19.62 -11.09
C ALA A 223 8.89 19.74 -12.56
N ARG A 224 9.86 20.00 -13.46
CA ARG A 224 9.66 20.09 -14.92
C ARG A 224 9.47 18.70 -15.54
N MET A 225 8.45 17.97 -15.12
CA MET A 225 8.12 16.65 -15.62
C MET A 225 6.74 16.65 -16.29
N SER A 226 6.59 15.88 -17.38
CA SER A 226 5.29 15.73 -18.02
C SER A 226 4.32 15.01 -17.07
N GLY A 227 3.03 15.38 -17.08
CA GLY A 227 2.01 14.71 -16.27
C GLY A 227 1.94 13.19 -16.51
N LYS A 228 2.24 12.73 -17.73
CA LYS A 228 2.35 11.29 -18.06
C LYS A 228 3.51 10.61 -17.32
N SER A 229 4.64 11.29 -17.17
CA SER A 229 5.79 10.77 -16.43
C SER A 229 5.50 10.71 -14.93
N VAL A 230 4.90 11.77 -14.38
CA VAL A 230 4.46 11.82 -12.97
C VAL A 230 3.48 10.69 -12.69
N TYR A 231 2.44 10.54 -13.51
CA TYR A 231 1.47 9.46 -13.39
C TYR A 231 2.13 8.08 -13.37
N LYS A 232 3.08 7.82 -14.28
CA LYS A 232 3.77 6.53 -14.34
C LYS A 232 4.59 6.25 -13.08
N ILE A 233 5.25 7.27 -12.52
CA ILE A 233 6.05 7.13 -11.29
C ILE A 233 5.15 6.80 -10.12
N LEU A 234 4.07 7.57 -9.91
CA LEU A 234 3.15 7.36 -8.80
C LEU A 234 2.40 6.03 -8.91
N ARG A 235 1.91 5.70 -10.11
CA ARG A 235 1.33 4.37 -10.39
C ARG A 235 2.29 3.25 -10.06
N ASN A 236 3.57 3.38 -10.43
CA ASN A 236 4.55 2.34 -10.11
C ASN A 236 4.83 2.24 -8.61
N LYS A 237 4.92 3.38 -7.90
CA LYS A 237 5.12 3.43 -6.44
C LYS A 237 4.00 2.68 -5.70
N SER A 238 2.76 2.86 -6.11
CA SER A 238 1.61 2.30 -5.39
C SER A 238 1.17 0.94 -5.94
N SER A 239 0.93 0.82 -7.25
CA SER A 239 0.28 -0.36 -7.83
C SER A 239 1.21 -1.57 -7.95
N LEU A 240 2.53 -1.38 -8.05
CA LEU A 240 3.47 -2.51 -8.07
C LEU A 240 3.54 -3.23 -6.72
N LEU A 241 3.18 -2.57 -5.61
CA LEU A 241 3.09 -3.22 -4.31
C LEU A 241 2.05 -4.34 -4.32
N ILE A 242 0.88 -4.09 -4.93
CA ILE A 242 -0.15 -5.13 -5.11
C ILE A 242 0.35 -6.25 -6.02
N TRP A 243 1.11 -5.94 -7.07
CA TRP A 243 1.71 -6.97 -7.91
C TRP A 243 2.71 -7.85 -7.13
N LEU A 244 3.53 -7.27 -6.25
CA LEU A 244 4.43 -8.02 -5.38
C LEU A 244 3.67 -8.97 -4.42
N LEU A 245 2.49 -8.58 -3.92
CA LEU A 245 1.64 -9.47 -3.11
C LEU A 245 1.15 -10.69 -3.90
N VAL A 246 0.96 -10.55 -5.22
CA VAL A 246 0.42 -11.60 -6.09
C VAL A 246 1.47 -12.57 -6.58
N LEU A 247 2.70 -12.12 -6.85
CA LEU A 247 3.74 -12.93 -7.47
C LEU A 247 4.00 -14.28 -6.76
N PRO A 248 4.10 -14.36 -5.43
CA PRO A 248 4.26 -15.65 -4.73
C PRO A 248 3.09 -16.62 -4.98
N CYS A 249 1.86 -16.12 -5.15
CA CYS A 249 0.68 -16.94 -5.46
C CYS A 249 0.77 -17.65 -6.82
N LEU A 250 1.60 -17.13 -7.72
CA LEU A 250 1.78 -17.65 -9.08
C LEU A 250 2.84 -18.77 -9.14
N SER A 251 3.63 -18.97 -8.08
CA SER A 251 4.68 -19.99 -8.06
C SER A 251 4.12 -21.43 -8.09
N PRO A 252 3.05 -21.78 -7.35
CA PRO A 252 2.58 -23.17 -7.26
C PRO A 252 1.76 -23.69 -8.48
N PRO A 253 1.10 -22.84 -9.30
CA PRO A 253 0.59 -23.29 -10.60
C PRO A 253 0.77 -22.24 -11.71
N ALA A 254 2.01 -21.76 -11.96
CA ALA A 254 2.31 -20.87 -13.10
C ALA A 254 1.82 -21.43 -14.47
N ARG A 255 1.64 -22.75 -14.56
CA ARG A 255 1.14 -23.46 -15.75
C ARG A 255 -0.33 -23.14 -16.11
N LYS A 256 -1.17 -22.74 -15.14
CA LYS A 256 -2.62 -22.50 -15.39
C LYS A 256 -2.95 -21.15 -16.03
N CYS A 257 -2.07 -20.15 -15.91
CA CYS A 257 -2.31 -18.83 -16.50
C CYS A 257 -2.14 -18.78 -18.03
N GLY A 258 -1.77 -19.88 -18.69
CA GLY A 258 -1.87 -20.05 -20.15
C GLY A 258 -1.19 -18.95 -21.00
N GLY A 259 -0.09 -18.35 -20.53
CA GLY A 259 0.58 -17.24 -21.21
C GLY A 259 -0.05 -15.85 -21.01
N LYS A 260 -1.07 -15.71 -20.15
CA LYS A 260 -1.79 -14.45 -19.88
C LYS A 260 -1.14 -13.59 -18.78
N LEU A 261 0.12 -13.82 -18.43
CA LEU A 261 0.80 -13.13 -17.31
C LEU A 261 0.74 -11.59 -17.44
N SER A 262 0.93 -11.05 -18.65
CA SER A 262 0.83 -9.61 -18.91
C SER A 262 -0.58 -9.07 -18.63
N ARG A 263 -1.62 -9.78 -19.08
CA ARG A 263 -3.02 -9.39 -18.84
C ARG A 263 -3.38 -9.49 -17.35
N LEU A 264 -2.89 -10.52 -16.66
CA LEU A 264 -3.02 -10.65 -15.21
C LEU A 264 -2.34 -9.48 -14.50
N LYS A 265 -1.10 -9.19 -14.84
CA LYS A 265 -0.35 -8.07 -14.28
C LYS A 265 -1.14 -6.77 -14.43
N GLU A 266 -1.62 -6.43 -15.63
CA GLU A 266 -2.41 -5.20 -15.81
C GLU A 266 -3.71 -5.19 -15.00
N ALA A 267 -4.43 -6.32 -14.90
CA ALA A 267 -5.63 -6.38 -14.05
C ALA A 267 -5.30 -6.17 -12.55
N VAL A 268 -4.18 -6.71 -12.08
CA VAL A 268 -3.69 -6.49 -10.71
C VAL A 268 -3.21 -5.05 -10.51
N LEU A 269 -2.55 -4.46 -11.50
CA LEU A 269 -2.14 -3.05 -11.44
C LEU A 269 -3.33 -2.10 -11.47
N ASP A 270 -4.39 -2.41 -12.22
CA ASP A 270 -5.65 -1.66 -12.16
C ASP A 270 -6.32 -1.77 -10.78
N LEU A 271 -6.22 -2.92 -10.11
CA LEU A 271 -6.63 -3.05 -8.71
C LEU A 271 -5.72 -2.26 -7.76
N GLY A 272 -4.42 -2.19 -8.03
CA GLY A 272 -3.51 -1.29 -7.31
C GLY A 272 -3.85 0.19 -7.49
N ASP A 273 -4.23 0.58 -8.71
CA ASP A 273 -4.67 1.94 -9.01
C ASP A 273 -5.92 2.31 -8.21
N VAL A 274 -6.80 1.33 -7.90
CA VAL A 274 -7.98 1.58 -7.07
C VAL A 274 -7.58 2.05 -5.67
N PHE A 275 -6.66 1.34 -5.02
CA PHE A 275 -6.18 1.71 -3.69
C PHE A 275 -5.41 3.02 -3.70
N TRP A 276 -4.55 3.21 -4.70
CA TRP A 276 -3.79 4.45 -4.86
C TRP A 276 -4.71 5.67 -5.04
N ILE A 277 -5.72 5.57 -5.91
CA ILE A 277 -6.68 6.68 -6.12
C ILE A 277 -7.45 6.96 -4.83
N LEU A 278 -7.85 5.91 -4.09
CA LEU A 278 -8.57 6.08 -2.84
C LEU A 278 -7.72 6.82 -1.80
N ASP A 279 -6.48 6.40 -1.63
CA ASP A 279 -5.49 6.99 -0.72
C ASP A 279 -5.28 8.48 -1.04
N ASP A 280 -4.98 8.81 -2.30
CA ASP A 280 -4.77 10.20 -2.73
C ASP A 280 -6.02 11.08 -2.61
N ILE A 281 -7.23 10.52 -2.73
CA ILE A 281 -8.47 11.28 -2.46
C ILE A 281 -8.58 11.60 -0.97
N VAL A 282 -8.30 10.60 -0.13
CA VAL A 282 -8.31 10.70 1.33
C VAL A 282 -7.28 11.71 1.82
N ASP A 283 -6.08 11.69 1.22
CA ASP A 283 -4.93 12.50 1.63
C ASP A 283 -4.79 13.81 0.83
N SER A 284 -5.75 14.13 -0.04
CA SER A 284 -5.68 15.31 -0.92
C SER A 284 -5.32 16.62 -0.21
N SER A 285 -5.82 16.84 1.02
CA SER A 285 -5.48 18.03 1.80
C SER A 285 -4.04 18.01 2.31
N GLU A 286 -3.57 16.86 2.77
CA GLU A 286 -2.20 16.67 3.26
C GLU A 286 -1.21 16.79 2.10
N ASP A 287 -1.47 16.09 1.00
CA ASP A 287 -0.65 16.11 -0.20
C ASP A 287 -0.45 17.52 -0.76
N LEU A 288 -1.52 18.30 -0.89
CA LEU A 288 -1.40 19.69 -1.35
C LEU A 288 -0.63 20.57 -0.37
N SER A 289 -0.79 20.36 0.94
CA SER A 289 -0.04 21.10 1.97
C SER A 289 1.46 20.78 1.94
N CYS A 290 1.79 19.56 1.55
CA CYS A 290 3.16 19.08 1.38
C CYS A 290 3.71 19.23 -0.05
N VAL A 291 2.94 19.86 -0.96
CA VAL A 291 3.32 20.07 -2.37
C VAL A 291 3.59 18.72 -3.10
N ARG A 292 2.87 17.67 -2.70
CA ARG A 292 2.97 16.31 -3.25
C ARG A 292 1.93 16.10 -4.34
N TRP A 293 2.33 15.30 -5.34
CA TRP A 293 1.44 14.90 -6.40
C TRP A 293 0.56 13.73 -5.95
N GLY A 294 -0.75 13.96 -5.94
CA GLY A 294 -1.75 12.89 -5.91
C GLY A 294 -2.52 12.78 -7.24
N TYR A 295 -3.27 11.70 -7.42
CA TYR A 295 -4.09 11.41 -8.58
C TYR A 295 -5.14 12.50 -8.84
N PRO A 296 -5.92 12.99 -7.84
CA PRO A 296 -6.85 14.09 -8.07
C PRO A 296 -6.14 15.36 -8.55
N THR A 297 -4.98 15.68 -7.95
CA THR A 297 -4.17 16.83 -8.35
C THR A 297 -3.67 16.71 -9.79
N LEU A 298 -3.23 15.53 -10.21
CA LEU A 298 -2.85 15.26 -11.61
C LEU A 298 -4.00 15.47 -12.60
N GLN A 299 -5.22 15.09 -12.23
CA GLN A 299 -6.40 15.34 -13.07
C GLN A 299 -6.72 16.84 -13.15
N PHE A 300 -6.44 17.58 -12.09
CA PHE A 300 -6.68 19.02 -12.01
C PHE A 300 -5.65 19.86 -12.78
N THR A 301 -4.35 19.56 -12.70
CA THR A 301 -3.28 20.37 -13.33
C THR A 301 -3.24 20.34 -14.84
N GLY A 302 -3.85 19.33 -15.48
CA GLY A 302 -4.12 19.38 -16.92
C GLY A 302 -4.92 20.62 -17.36
N ARG A 303 -5.42 21.42 -16.41
CA ARG A 303 -6.31 22.57 -16.63
C ARG A 303 -5.85 23.87 -15.93
N VAL A 304 -4.92 23.84 -14.96
CA VAL A 304 -4.55 25.00 -14.12
C VAL A 304 -3.11 24.91 -13.59
N PHE A 305 -2.38 26.04 -13.52
CA PHE A 305 -1.10 26.13 -12.81
C PHE A 305 -1.31 26.22 -11.29
N LEU A 306 -0.61 25.39 -10.51
CA LEU A 306 -0.72 25.36 -9.04
C LEU A 306 0.24 26.30 -8.32
N GLU A 307 1.25 26.81 -9.04
CA GLU A 307 2.26 27.68 -8.45
C GLU A 307 1.60 28.95 -7.87
N ASN A 308 1.90 29.23 -6.60
CA ASN A 308 1.45 30.41 -5.84
C ASN A 308 -0.04 30.44 -5.44
N ARG A 309 -0.77 29.32 -5.57
CA ARG A 309 -2.11 29.20 -5.01
C ARG A 309 -2.08 28.59 -3.61
N ASP A 310 -2.92 29.08 -2.71
CA ASP A 310 -3.09 28.44 -1.40
C ASP A 310 -3.83 27.10 -1.54
N CYS A 311 -3.47 26.14 -0.67
CA CYS A 311 -3.99 24.77 -0.72
C CYS A 311 -5.53 24.73 -0.59
N ALA A 312 -6.12 25.60 0.24
CA ALA A 312 -7.56 25.62 0.46
C ALA A 312 -8.33 26.04 -0.80
N SER A 313 -7.84 27.05 -1.52
CA SER A 313 -8.42 27.46 -2.81
C SER A 313 -8.30 26.39 -3.89
N ILE A 314 -7.17 25.66 -3.95
CA ILE A 314 -6.99 24.53 -4.88
C ILE A 314 -8.00 23.43 -4.57
N LEU A 315 -8.14 23.05 -3.31
CA LEU A 315 -9.07 22.02 -2.85
C LEU A 315 -10.53 22.38 -3.14
N ASP A 316 -10.93 23.61 -2.84
CA ASP A 316 -12.28 24.10 -3.12
C ASP A 316 -12.59 24.06 -4.63
N ASP A 317 -11.64 24.49 -5.47
CA ASP A 317 -11.75 24.35 -6.93
C ASP A 317 -11.88 22.90 -7.38
N MET A 318 -11.11 21.98 -6.79
CA MET A 318 -11.17 20.56 -7.11
C MET A 318 -12.54 19.96 -6.76
N LEU A 319 -13.11 20.33 -5.60
CA LEU A 319 -14.45 19.92 -5.19
C LEU A 319 -15.53 20.51 -6.10
N ASN A 320 -15.49 21.82 -6.34
CA ASN A 320 -16.49 22.54 -7.13
C ASN A 320 -16.51 22.10 -8.60
N ARG A 321 -15.35 21.68 -9.13
CA ARG A 321 -15.24 21.13 -10.50
C ARG A 321 -15.51 19.62 -10.56
N GLY A 322 -15.83 18.97 -9.44
CA GLY A 322 -16.10 17.54 -9.37
C GLY A 322 -14.89 16.65 -9.66
N ILE A 323 -13.66 17.14 -9.42
CA ILE A 323 -12.43 16.36 -9.63
C ILE A 323 -12.38 15.15 -8.69
N ILE A 324 -12.75 15.34 -7.42
CA ILE A 324 -12.81 14.27 -6.41
C ILE A 324 -13.84 13.20 -6.81
N SER A 325 -15.07 13.61 -7.15
CA SER A 325 -16.11 12.70 -7.65
C SER A 325 -15.65 11.94 -8.90
N SER A 326 -15.03 12.62 -9.86
CA SER A 326 -14.52 12.00 -11.09
C SER A 326 -13.39 10.99 -10.81
N ALA A 327 -12.50 11.28 -9.86
CA ALA A 327 -11.48 10.34 -9.42
C ALA A 327 -12.10 9.08 -8.78
N ALA A 328 -13.11 9.26 -7.92
CA ALA A 328 -13.86 8.14 -7.33
C ALA A 328 -14.62 7.33 -8.40
N GLU A 329 -15.19 7.96 -9.44
CA GLU A 329 -15.84 7.25 -10.54
C GLU A 329 -14.83 6.43 -11.35
N ASN A 330 -13.65 6.99 -11.64
CA ASN A 330 -12.56 6.28 -12.31
C ASN A 330 -12.08 5.08 -11.49
N MET A 331 -11.96 5.23 -10.17
CA MET A 331 -11.68 4.14 -9.24
C MET A 331 -12.73 3.03 -9.35
N CYS A 332 -14.02 3.37 -9.38
CA CYS A 332 -15.10 2.38 -9.53
C CYS A 332 -15.03 1.62 -10.86
N ILE A 333 -14.68 2.31 -11.95
CA ILE A 333 -14.50 1.71 -13.28
C ILE A 333 -13.32 0.75 -13.27
N LYS A 334 -12.17 1.16 -12.70
CA LYS A 334 -10.97 0.33 -12.58
C LYS A 334 -11.24 -0.93 -11.76
N TYR A 335 -11.90 -0.81 -10.60
CA TYR A 335 -12.26 -1.95 -9.77
C TYR A 335 -13.11 -2.98 -10.53
N ARG A 336 -14.20 -2.53 -11.19
CA ARG A 336 -15.07 -3.43 -11.96
C ARG A 336 -14.34 -4.11 -13.11
N ASN A 337 -13.47 -3.38 -13.81
CA ASN A 337 -12.68 -3.94 -14.89
C ASN A 337 -11.67 -4.97 -14.37
N ALA A 338 -10.89 -4.63 -13.34
CA ALA A 338 -9.92 -5.53 -12.71
C ALA A 338 -10.60 -6.80 -12.20
N LYS A 339 -11.68 -6.67 -11.41
CA LYS A 339 -12.49 -7.78 -10.90
C LYS A 339 -12.95 -8.71 -12.03
N ARG A 340 -13.61 -8.15 -13.06
CA ARG A 340 -14.11 -8.92 -14.20
C ARG A 340 -12.98 -9.66 -14.93
N GLU A 341 -11.81 -9.04 -15.06
CA GLU A 341 -10.66 -9.65 -15.72
C GLU A 341 -10.05 -10.77 -14.87
N LEU A 342 -9.93 -10.58 -13.55
CA LEU A 342 -9.44 -11.60 -12.62
C LEU A 342 -10.39 -12.80 -12.54
N GLU A 343 -11.71 -12.57 -12.50
CA GLU A 343 -12.74 -13.63 -12.52
C GLU A 343 -12.69 -14.47 -13.79
N LYS A 344 -12.29 -13.89 -14.93
CA LYS A 344 -12.10 -14.65 -16.20
C LYS A 344 -10.84 -15.50 -16.22
N MET A 345 -9.88 -15.26 -15.33
CA MET A 345 -8.57 -15.92 -15.35
C MET A 345 -8.53 -17.23 -14.56
N THR A 346 -9.54 -17.50 -13.73
CA THR A 346 -9.64 -18.71 -12.92
C THR A 346 -11.05 -19.29 -12.95
N HIS A 347 -11.17 -20.56 -12.56
CA HIS A 347 -12.47 -21.20 -12.33
C HIS A 347 -12.89 -21.16 -10.85
N ASN A 348 -12.02 -20.65 -9.98
CA ASN A 348 -12.31 -20.53 -8.56
C ASN A 348 -13.23 -19.32 -8.31
N ILE A 349 -14.29 -19.55 -7.55
CA ILE A 349 -15.22 -18.49 -7.15
C ILE A 349 -14.60 -17.77 -5.94
N VAL A 350 -14.14 -16.54 -6.16
CA VAL A 350 -13.72 -15.62 -5.10
C VAL A 350 -14.66 -14.43 -5.08
N ASP A 351 -15.25 -14.17 -3.92
CA ASP A 351 -16.09 -12.99 -3.73
C ASP A 351 -15.20 -11.78 -3.41
N PHE A 352 -14.72 -11.14 -4.48
CA PHE A 352 -13.89 -9.92 -4.37
C PHE A 352 -14.60 -8.85 -3.55
N ASP A 353 -15.91 -8.66 -3.72
CA ASP A 353 -16.63 -7.57 -3.06
C ASP A 353 -16.63 -7.73 -1.53
N LYS A 354 -16.75 -8.96 -1.03
CA LYS A 354 -16.65 -9.25 0.41
C LYS A 354 -15.28 -8.95 1.01
N ILE A 355 -14.23 -8.90 0.19
CA ILE A 355 -12.86 -8.65 0.65
C ILE A 355 -12.53 -7.16 0.50
N PHE A 356 -12.76 -6.59 -0.68
CA PHE A 356 -12.27 -5.28 -1.08
C PHE A 356 -13.16 -4.12 -0.62
N LEU A 357 -14.49 -4.23 -0.73
CA LEU A 357 -15.39 -3.12 -0.40
C LEU A 357 -15.32 -2.69 1.08
N PRO A 358 -15.19 -3.63 2.06
CA PRO A 358 -14.92 -3.25 3.44
C PRO A 358 -13.65 -2.43 3.61
N TRP A 359 -12.57 -2.77 2.90
CA TRP A 359 -11.33 -1.99 2.93
C TRP A 359 -11.51 -0.59 2.36
N PHE A 360 -12.26 -0.43 1.27
CA PHE A 360 -12.55 0.90 0.70
C PHE A 360 -13.27 1.79 1.71
N ARG A 361 -14.32 1.26 2.35
CA ARG A 361 -15.07 1.99 3.36
C ARG A 361 -14.22 2.29 4.61
N MET A 362 -13.41 1.33 5.07
CA MET A 362 -12.48 1.55 6.18
C MET A 362 -11.50 2.69 5.90
N TRP A 363 -10.98 2.79 4.68
CA TRP A 363 -10.07 3.88 4.27
C TRP A 363 -10.74 5.25 4.36
N ILE A 364 -11.95 5.35 3.80
CA ILE A 364 -12.76 6.57 3.81
C ILE A 364 -13.15 6.96 5.24
N ASP A 365 -13.52 5.99 6.08
CA ASP A 365 -13.91 6.27 7.46
C ASP A 365 -12.74 6.72 8.32
N SER A 366 -11.52 6.24 8.04
CA SER A 366 -10.34 6.71 8.77
C SER A 366 -9.97 8.18 8.53
N THR A 367 -10.50 8.83 7.48
CA THR A 367 -10.23 10.26 7.16
C THR A 367 -10.87 11.26 8.11
N GLY A 368 -11.89 10.81 8.85
CA GLY A 368 -12.61 11.61 9.85
C GLY A 368 -12.29 11.20 11.28
N CYS A 369 -11.55 10.11 11.49
CA CYS A 369 -11.25 9.60 12.82
C CYS A 369 -10.04 10.30 13.42
N ALA A 370 -10.28 11.53 13.89
CA ALA A 370 -9.77 11.96 15.18
C ALA A 370 -10.27 11.05 16.34
N TYR A 371 -11.04 10.00 16.07
CA TYR A 371 -11.58 8.99 17.00
C TYR A 371 -10.56 8.03 17.63
N PHE A 372 -9.26 8.26 17.42
CA PHE A 372 -8.21 7.69 18.29
C PHE A 372 -7.38 8.79 18.99
N ARG A 373 -7.83 10.06 18.92
CA ARG A 373 -7.38 11.19 19.74
C ARG A 373 -8.32 11.42 20.94
N GLU A 374 -8.86 10.35 21.53
CA GLU A 374 -9.30 10.39 22.93
C GLU A 374 -8.10 10.07 23.81
#